data_AF-A0AAN6PM82-F1
#
_entry.id   AF-A0AAN6PM82-F1
#
_cell.length_a   1.000
_cell.length_b   1.000
_cell.length_c   1.000
_cell.angle_alpha   90.00
_cell.angle_beta   90.00
_cell.angle_gamma   90.00
#
_symmetry.space_group_name_H-M   'P 1'
#
loop_
_entity.id
_entity.type
_entity.pdbx_description
1 polymer ?
#
loop_
_entity_poly.entity_id
_entity_poly.type
_entity_poly.pdbx_seq_one_letter_code
_entity_poly.pdbx_strand_id
1 'polypeptide(L)'
;MAREAEAESNNDGTSEVTSPSPPPPPLPPRRKTPNDGPAQVAPAQSKPTTAVSSIDISTLSFPDGSRGTFSTSVPRTGSTPDVSGYVTPSRDATAGSDLADSMSVMSFAPTLRPHGDLASLVAGGLNRKSRAWNMLRSQSETVQPFESIELGAPGDLAGFEREFDEIPDSTTDDIRMAIWKSKMKHYMILSSAGKPIYSRHGDLSLINSYMGVVQTIISFYEGAKNPLLGFTAGNARFVIAIEGPLYFVAVSRLGESDAQLRSQLEALYMQILSTLTLPTLKNIFVHRPSTDLRKPLEGTESLLSSLADSFTRGSPSTLLGALECLRLRKSQRHAINNIFLKSRSEKLLYGLIVAGGKLVSVIRPRKHSLHPSDLQLIFNMLFESGGIKSGGGESWIPLCLPAFNNRGYLYMYVSFFDGKPDAAFAPESAQQQTPEASDNTKTADANEEEDEIALILISSDKESFYDLKEMRDKLAAQLTKTGHLSLIRSAAREGRPKIQSIAPGAQIAHFLYKSRANVQFCMSSLEPPSHPASSSSAESDPERMLTRRRLMSLYHELHASMHAKHAHLKVLHAVSEDAASLAWITPIFEFYCVAGPNVPRAAMAQGANRVIQWAKREEERLFIIGGGVF
;
A
#
# COMPACT_ATOMS: atom_id res chain seq x y z
N MET A 1 -50.60 54.06 13.60
CA MET A 1 -51.54 55.19 13.72
C MET A 1 -52.68 54.74 14.62
N ALA A 2 -52.70 55.26 15.86
CA ALA A 2 -53.73 55.21 16.92
C ALA A 2 -54.22 53.81 17.40
N ARG A 3 -54.29 53.51 18.70
CA ARG A 3 -54.46 54.40 19.85
C ARG A 3 -54.05 53.75 21.17
N GLU A 4 -53.69 54.64 22.08
CA GLU A 4 -53.09 54.49 23.41
C GLU A 4 -54.08 54.14 24.53
N ALA A 5 -53.47 54.03 25.73
CA ALA A 5 -53.93 54.58 27.02
C ALA A 5 -54.79 53.64 27.89
N GLU A 6 -54.62 53.54 29.21
CA GLU A 6 -53.70 54.10 30.22
C GLU A 6 -54.13 53.53 31.58
N ALA A 7 -53.37 53.85 32.62
CA ALA A 7 -53.72 53.87 34.07
C ALA A 7 -53.66 52.54 34.85
N GLU A 8 -53.29 52.49 36.12
CA GLU A 8 -52.38 53.26 37.01
C GLU A 8 -52.51 52.61 38.41
N SER A 9 -51.38 52.47 39.12
CA SER A 9 -51.20 52.82 40.54
C SER A 9 -50.88 51.74 41.59
N ASN A 10 -49.74 52.01 42.25
CA ASN A 10 -49.39 51.90 43.67
C ASN A 10 -48.80 50.59 44.27
N ASN A 11 -47.46 50.54 44.25
CA ASN A 11 -46.54 50.85 45.37
C ASN A 11 -46.83 50.26 46.78
N ASP A 12 -45.90 49.48 47.35
CA ASP A 12 -44.90 49.94 48.36
C ASP A 12 -44.09 48.76 48.98
N GLY A 13 -42.85 49.02 49.42
CA GLY A 13 -42.35 48.45 50.68
C GLY A 13 -41.24 47.39 50.73
N THR A 14 -39.98 47.88 50.77
CA THR A 14 -38.88 47.48 51.69
C THR A 14 -37.90 46.33 51.37
N SER A 15 -36.63 46.72 51.47
CA SER A 15 -35.37 45.98 51.36
C SER A 15 -34.82 45.64 52.76
N GLU A 16 -34.15 44.50 52.93
CA GLU A 16 -33.19 44.34 54.03
C GLU A 16 -32.04 43.36 53.69
N VAL A 17 -30.88 43.69 54.25
CA VAL A 17 -29.51 43.20 53.98
C VAL A 17 -29.14 42.08 54.95
N THR A 18 -28.36 41.07 54.54
CA THR A 18 -27.53 40.28 55.50
C THR A 18 -26.35 39.55 54.82
N SER A 19 -25.31 39.32 55.62
CA SER A 19 -23.87 39.21 55.38
C SER A 19 -23.30 37.83 54.95
N PRO A 20 -22.02 37.75 54.50
CA PRO A 20 -21.42 36.52 53.97
C PRO A 20 -20.80 35.59 55.03
N SER A 21 -20.91 34.27 54.79
CA SER A 21 -20.39 33.18 55.64
C SER A 21 -18.89 32.90 55.48
N PRO A 22 -18.19 32.39 56.52
CA PRO A 22 -16.72 32.26 56.56
C PRO A 22 -16.16 30.98 55.90
N PRO A 23 -14.87 30.96 55.51
CA PRO A 23 -14.23 29.82 54.85
C PRO A 23 -13.72 28.73 55.83
N PRO A 24 -13.55 27.47 55.36
CA PRO A 24 -13.13 26.34 56.20
C PRO A 24 -11.62 26.32 56.55
N PRO A 25 -11.22 25.59 57.61
CA PRO A 25 -9.91 25.70 58.27
C PRO A 25 -8.77 24.92 57.58
N PRO A 26 -7.48 25.23 57.90
CA PRO A 26 -6.31 24.70 57.20
C PRO A 26 -5.86 23.30 57.68
N LEU A 27 -5.28 22.53 56.76
CA LEU A 27 -4.71 21.19 56.99
C LEU A 27 -3.30 21.24 57.63
N PRO A 28 -2.90 20.22 58.41
CA PRO A 28 -1.67 20.21 59.22
C PRO A 28 -0.37 20.01 58.41
N PRO A 29 0.80 20.42 58.96
CA PRO A 29 2.05 20.52 58.21
C PRO A 29 2.77 19.17 58.01
N ARG A 30 3.22 18.93 56.78
CA ARG A 30 3.98 17.73 56.38
C ARG A 30 5.48 17.90 56.66
N ARG A 31 6.10 16.89 57.31
CA ARG A 31 7.55 16.80 57.60
C ARG A 31 8.40 16.95 56.33
N LYS A 32 9.51 17.69 56.43
CA LYS A 32 10.59 17.80 55.42
C LYS A 32 11.74 16.86 55.75
N THR A 33 12.24 16.15 54.75
CA THR A 33 13.61 15.62 54.64
C THR A 33 14.09 15.79 53.18
N PRO A 34 15.41 15.86 52.93
CA PRO A 34 15.99 16.91 52.09
C PRO A 34 16.45 16.48 50.69
N ASN A 35 16.67 17.49 49.84
CA ASN A 35 17.41 17.51 48.57
C ASN A 35 16.91 16.63 47.41
N ASP A 36 16.31 17.27 46.40
CA ASP A 36 16.74 17.11 45.00
C ASP A 36 16.29 18.33 44.16
N GLY A 37 17.16 18.78 43.27
CA GLY A 37 16.97 19.95 42.41
C GLY A 37 15.87 19.77 41.35
N PRO A 38 15.55 20.82 40.57
CA PRO A 38 14.47 20.76 39.60
C PRO A 38 14.81 19.77 38.49
N ALA A 39 14.13 18.62 38.49
CA ALA A 39 14.14 17.66 37.40
C ALA A 39 13.55 18.31 36.14
N GLN A 40 14.40 18.52 35.15
CA GLN A 40 13.99 18.79 33.78
C GLN A 40 13.07 17.67 33.32
N VAL A 41 11.87 18.04 32.88
CA VAL A 41 10.95 17.13 32.20
C VAL A 41 11.59 16.71 30.87
N ALA A 42 12.22 15.54 30.87
CA ALA A 42 12.67 14.91 29.64
C ALA A 42 11.46 14.59 28.75
N PRO A 43 11.47 14.97 27.46
CA PRO A 43 10.39 14.60 26.56
C PRO A 43 10.36 13.07 26.41
N ALA A 44 9.18 12.51 26.64
CA ALA A 44 8.90 11.09 26.54
C ALA A 44 9.24 10.56 25.13
N GLN A 45 10.28 9.74 25.04
CA GLN A 45 10.60 8.98 23.84
C GLN A 45 9.54 7.86 23.67
N SER A 46 8.65 8.01 22.70
CA SER A 46 7.91 6.89 22.14
C SER A 46 8.83 6.08 21.22
N LYS A 47 8.90 4.76 21.42
CA LYS A 47 9.66 3.84 20.57
C LYS A 47 8.73 3.17 19.54
N PRO A 48 8.76 3.56 18.27
CA PRO A 48 8.39 2.68 17.17
C PRO A 48 9.61 1.83 16.76
N THR A 49 9.48 0.50 16.83
CA THR A 49 10.54 -0.43 16.41
C THR A 49 10.44 -0.67 14.91
N THR A 50 11.21 0.08 14.12
CA THR A 50 11.54 -0.30 12.74
C THR A 50 13.00 0.03 12.45
N ALA A 51 13.90 -0.76 13.04
CA ALA A 51 15.29 -0.89 12.62
C ALA A 51 15.78 -2.29 12.99
N VAL A 52 16.19 -3.09 12.02
CA VAL A 52 16.93 -4.32 12.27
C VAL A 52 18.42 -3.97 12.30
N SER A 53 18.97 -3.75 13.48
CA SER A 53 20.39 -4.02 13.71
C SER A 53 20.58 -5.54 13.67
N SER A 54 21.53 -6.04 12.89
CA SER A 54 21.88 -7.47 12.87
C SER A 54 22.41 -7.91 14.24
N ILE A 55 21.56 -8.58 15.02
CA ILE A 55 21.93 -9.34 16.22
C ILE A 55 21.55 -10.79 15.92
N ASP A 56 22.55 -11.66 15.82
CA ASP A 56 22.33 -13.10 15.71
C ASP A 56 21.88 -13.66 17.07
N ILE A 57 20.72 -14.30 17.08
CA ILE A 57 20.15 -14.99 18.25
C ILE A 57 20.35 -16.48 18.03
N SER A 58 21.17 -17.12 18.87
CA SER A 58 21.28 -18.57 18.90
C SER A 58 20.22 -19.15 19.84
N THR A 59 19.53 -20.20 19.39
CA THR A 59 18.55 -20.95 20.18
C THR A 59 19.15 -22.30 20.54
N LEU A 60 19.23 -22.59 21.84
CA LEU A 60 19.60 -23.91 22.35
C LEU A 60 18.35 -24.60 22.92
N SER A 61 18.21 -25.87 22.59
CA SER A 61 17.12 -26.72 23.10
C SER A 61 17.69 -27.57 24.23
N PHE A 62 17.04 -27.56 25.39
CA PHE A 62 17.43 -28.43 26.50
C PHE A 62 16.73 -29.80 26.38
N PRO A 63 17.31 -30.87 26.95
CA PRO A 63 16.73 -32.21 26.91
C PRO A 63 15.34 -32.34 27.57
N ASP A 64 14.92 -31.34 28.35
CA ASP A 64 13.62 -31.26 29.02
C ASP A 64 12.50 -30.64 28.16
N GLY A 65 12.81 -30.26 26.90
CA GLY A 65 11.86 -29.66 25.97
C GLY A 65 11.69 -28.15 26.10
N SER A 66 12.42 -27.49 27.01
CA SER A 66 12.44 -26.02 27.11
C SER A 66 13.46 -25.39 26.13
N ARG A 67 13.16 -24.19 25.63
CA ARG A 67 14.03 -23.42 24.71
C ARG A 67 14.35 -22.05 25.31
N GLY A 68 15.64 -21.72 25.38
CA GLY A 68 16.14 -20.40 25.80
C GLY A 68 16.85 -19.66 24.66
N THR A 69 16.70 -18.33 24.62
CA THR A 69 17.38 -17.43 23.67
C THR A 69 18.40 -16.57 24.40
N PHE A 70 19.64 -16.48 23.89
CA PHE A 70 20.68 -15.60 24.43
C PHE A 70 21.32 -14.77 23.31
N SER A 71 21.75 -13.55 23.61
CA SER A 71 22.50 -12.69 22.69
C SER A 71 24.00 -12.85 22.91
N THR A 72 24.77 -13.13 21.85
CA THR A 72 26.24 -13.17 21.92
C THR A 72 26.85 -12.19 20.93
N SER A 73 27.73 -11.30 21.40
CA SER A 73 28.59 -10.46 20.56
C SER A 73 29.89 -11.21 20.24
N VAL A 74 30.28 -11.26 18.96
CA VAL A 74 31.53 -11.91 18.53
C VAL A 74 32.53 -10.85 18.04
N PRO A 75 33.80 -10.86 18.50
CA PRO A 75 34.86 -10.01 17.98
C PRO A 75 35.46 -10.57 16.68
N ARG A 76 35.83 -9.66 15.76
CA ARG A 76 36.49 -9.96 14.47
C ARG A 76 37.89 -10.56 14.69
N THR A 77 38.17 -11.69 14.06
CA THR A 77 39.53 -12.13 13.70
C THR A 77 39.53 -12.80 12.32
N GLY A 78 40.56 -12.55 11.52
CA GLY A 78 40.72 -13.13 10.18
C GLY A 78 41.76 -14.25 10.15
N SER A 79 41.73 -15.08 9.11
CA SER A 79 42.90 -15.76 8.51
C SER A 79 42.52 -16.61 7.28
N THR A 80 43.31 -16.37 6.22
CA THR A 80 43.84 -17.19 5.10
C THR A 80 43.27 -18.56 4.67
N PRO A 81 43.48 -18.94 3.38
CA PRO A 81 42.92 -20.13 2.74
C PRO A 81 43.86 -21.34 2.81
N ASP A 82 43.31 -22.57 2.74
CA ASP A 82 44.12 -23.73 2.36
C ASP A 82 43.34 -24.82 1.60
N VAL A 83 44.14 -25.61 0.89
CA VAL A 83 43.90 -26.38 -0.34
C VAL A 83 43.63 -27.88 -0.07
N SER A 84 43.12 -28.57 -1.10
CA SER A 84 43.09 -30.05 -1.31
C SER A 84 41.99 -30.83 -0.58
N GLY A 85 41.39 -31.89 -1.13
CA GLY A 85 41.56 -32.58 -2.40
C GLY A 85 40.76 -33.89 -2.37
N TYR A 86 40.26 -34.27 -3.57
CA TYR A 86 40.17 -35.63 -4.10
C TYR A 86 39.09 -36.67 -3.67
N VAL A 87 38.54 -37.25 -4.76
CA VAL A 87 38.18 -38.67 -5.03
C VAL A 87 36.74 -39.12 -4.76
N THR A 88 36.04 -39.33 -5.87
CA THR A 88 34.91 -40.25 -6.07
C THR A 88 35.37 -41.71 -6.05
N PRO A 89 34.46 -42.67 -5.81
CA PRO A 89 34.23 -43.61 -6.90
C PRO A 89 32.75 -43.94 -7.17
N SER A 90 32.54 -44.27 -8.44
CA SER A 90 31.37 -44.84 -9.08
C SER A 90 31.33 -46.36 -8.88
N ARG A 91 30.13 -46.97 -8.75
CA ARG A 91 29.73 -48.12 -9.59
C ARG A 91 28.26 -48.54 -9.43
N ASP A 92 27.62 -48.73 -10.58
CA ASP A 92 26.38 -49.49 -10.81
C ASP A 92 26.52 -50.97 -10.47
N ALA A 93 25.43 -51.58 -10.00
CA ALA A 93 25.09 -52.98 -10.26
C ALA A 93 23.56 -53.19 -10.21
N THR A 94 23.06 -53.90 -11.21
CA THR A 94 21.66 -54.25 -11.46
C THR A 94 21.29 -55.63 -10.89
N ALA A 95 19.98 -55.80 -10.62
CA ALA A 95 19.17 -57.02 -10.56
C ALA A 95 18.96 -57.76 -9.21
N GLY A 96 17.69 -58.07 -8.92
CA GLY A 96 17.24 -59.07 -7.94
C GLY A 96 16.02 -58.64 -7.12
N SER A 97 14.91 -59.37 -7.22
CA SER A 97 13.59 -59.11 -6.63
C SER A 97 13.53 -59.36 -5.11
N ASP A 98 12.63 -58.68 -4.40
CA ASP A 98 11.49 -59.30 -3.70
C ASP A 98 10.69 -58.28 -2.85
N LEU A 99 9.38 -58.52 -2.80
CA LEU A 99 8.38 -57.82 -1.99
C LEU A 99 8.66 -57.97 -0.48
N ALA A 100 8.63 -56.87 0.27
CA ALA A 100 7.90 -56.77 1.54
C ALA A 100 7.92 -55.33 2.11
N ASP A 101 6.72 -54.95 2.55
CA ASP A 101 6.25 -53.87 3.42
C ASP A 101 7.19 -52.93 4.19
N SER A 102 6.68 -51.69 4.30
CA SER A 102 6.74 -50.78 5.44
C SER A 102 8.09 -50.49 6.07
N MET A 103 8.58 -49.25 5.89
CA MET A 103 9.01 -48.38 7.01
C MET A 103 9.37 -46.98 6.48
N SER A 104 8.62 -45.97 6.94
CA SER A 104 8.96 -44.56 6.78
C SER A 104 10.24 -44.25 7.57
N VAL A 105 11.36 -44.11 6.86
CA VAL A 105 12.60 -43.59 7.43
C VAL A 105 12.60 -42.07 7.28
N MET A 106 12.34 -41.36 8.38
CA MET A 106 12.71 -39.95 8.49
C MET A 106 14.23 -39.84 8.43
N SER A 107 14.77 -39.40 7.30
CA SER A 107 16.18 -39.03 7.20
C SER A 107 16.39 -37.58 7.63
N PHE A 108 16.80 -37.39 8.88
CA PHE A 108 17.52 -36.19 9.29
C PHE A 108 18.97 -36.32 8.82
N ALA A 109 19.41 -35.44 7.91
CA ALA A 109 20.82 -35.14 7.76
C ALA A 109 21.03 -33.67 7.33
N PRO A 110 22.04 -32.98 7.89
CA PRO A 110 22.20 -31.53 7.83
C PRO A 110 22.96 -31.13 6.56
N THR A 111 22.50 -30.10 5.85
CA THR A 111 23.30 -29.48 4.80
C THR A 111 23.13 -27.97 4.83
N LEU A 112 24.20 -27.27 5.19
CA LEU A 112 24.48 -25.90 4.76
C LEU A 112 24.30 -25.84 3.23
N ARG A 113 23.15 -25.34 2.77
CA ARG A 113 22.88 -25.12 1.34
C ARG A 113 23.12 -23.66 1.00
N PRO A 114 23.71 -23.35 -0.17
CA PRO A 114 23.73 -21.98 -0.69
C PRO A 114 22.30 -21.46 -0.84
N HIS A 115 22.04 -20.25 -0.35
CA HIS A 115 20.75 -19.58 -0.50
C HIS A 115 20.52 -19.19 -1.98
N GLY A 116 19.94 -20.08 -2.80
CA GLY A 116 19.55 -19.66 -4.15
C GLY A 116 19.10 -20.70 -5.16
N ASP A 117 19.31 -22.00 -4.95
CA ASP A 117 18.97 -22.97 -6.01
C ASP A 117 17.55 -23.54 -5.87
N LEU A 118 16.59 -22.88 -6.53
CA LEU A 118 15.22 -23.37 -6.66
C LEU A 118 15.15 -24.74 -7.35
N ALA A 119 16.10 -25.07 -8.25
CA ALA A 119 16.08 -26.34 -8.97
C ALA A 119 16.24 -27.52 -7.98
N SER A 120 17.09 -27.36 -6.96
CA SER A 120 17.27 -28.35 -5.89
C SER A 120 16.03 -28.53 -4.97
N LEU A 121 15.16 -27.52 -4.86
CA LEU A 121 13.88 -27.63 -4.14
C LEU A 121 12.76 -28.23 -5.01
N VAL A 122 12.94 -28.21 -6.33
CA VAL A 122 11.95 -28.61 -7.34
C VAL A 122 12.27 -29.96 -7.98
N ALA A 123 13.51 -30.47 -7.84
CA ALA A 123 14.02 -31.70 -8.46
C ALA A 123 13.45 -33.02 -7.89
N GLY A 124 12.30 -33.00 -7.23
CA GLY A 124 11.49 -34.20 -6.97
C GLY A 124 10.82 -34.65 -8.28
N GLY A 125 11.55 -35.36 -9.12
CA GLY A 125 11.10 -35.84 -10.42
C GLY A 125 10.05 -36.95 -10.33
N LEU A 126 8.78 -36.57 -10.23
CA LEU A 126 7.62 -37.50 -10.26
C LEU A 126 6.81 -37.45 -11.57
N ASN A 127 7.34 -36.83 -12.63
CA ASN A 127 6.65 -36.79 -13.92
C ASN A 127 7.63 -36.96 -15.10
N ARG A 128 8.10 -38.19 -15.34
CA ARG A 128 8.70 -38.55 -16.65
C ARG A 128 7.57 -38.62 -17.69
N LYS A 129 7.25 -37.48 -18.31
CA LYS A 129 6.27 -37.39 -19.41
C LYS A 129 6.89 -37.82 -20.74
N SER A 130 6.08 -38.33 -21.66
CA SER A 130 6.55 -38.89 -22.94
C SER A 130 7.16 -37.85 -23.87
N ARG A 131 8.07 -38.27 -24.76
CA ARG A 131 8.72 -37.40 -25.78
C ARG A 131 7.70 -36.72 -26.71
N ALA A 132 6.58 -37.37 -26.98
CA ALA A 132 5.50 -36.82 -27.80
C ALA A 132 4.80 -35.61 -27.12
N TRP A 133 4.60 -35.68 -25.80
CA TRP A 133 4.05 -34.56 -25.01
C TRP A 133 4.98 -33.34 -24.99
N ASN A 134 6.30 -33.57 -25.02
CA ASN A 134 7.28 -32.49 -25.11
C ASN A 134 7.35 -31.88 -26.52
N MET A 135 7.18 -32.68 -27.58
CA MET A 135 7.12 -32.19 -28.96
C MET A 135 5.87 -31.35 -29.24
N LEU A 136 4.69 -31.76 -28.76
CA LEU A 136 3.46 -30.96 -28.88
C LEU A 136 3.57 -29.59 -28.20
N ARG A 137 4.25 -29.50 -27.04
CA ARG A 137 4.49 -28.22 -26.34
C ARG A 137 5.57 -27.35 -26.98
N SER A 138 6.55 -27.94 -27.68
CA SER A 138 7.51 -27.15 -28.45
C SER A 138 6.87 -26.47 -29.67
N GLN A 139 5.67 -26.91 -30.06
CA GLN A 139 4.89 -26.35 -31.17
C GLN A 139 3.74 -25.45 -30.72
N SER A 140 3.39 -25.41 -29.42
CA SER A 140 2.44 -24.39 -28.94
C SER A 140 3.17 -23.05 -28.90
N GLU A 141 2.71 -22.10 -29.70
CA GLU A 141 3.00 -20.68 -29.51
C GLU A 141 2.86 -20.34 -28.02
N THR A 142 3.71 -19.46 -27.49
CA THR A 142 3.64 -19.02 -26.10
C THR A 142 2.36 -18.22 -25.90
N VAL A 143 1.24 -18.92 -25.68
CA VAL A 143 -0.06 -18.34 -25.34
C VAL A 143 0.15 -17.47 -24.11
N GLN A 144 -0.24 -16.20 -24.16
CA GLN A 144 -0.15 -15.34 -22.98
C GLN A 144 -1.20 -15.79 -21.96
N PRO A 145 -0.96 -15.61 -20.65
CA PRO A 145 -1.97 -15.90 -19.67
C PRO A 145 -3.24 -15.08 -19.96
N PHE A 146 -4.39 -15.70 -19.77
CA PHE A 146 -5.72 -15.08 -19.94
C PHE A 146 -6.18 -14.77 -21.38
N GLU A 147 -5.42 -15.11 -22.43
CA GLU A 147 -5.80 -14.88 -23.84
C GLU A 147 -6.95 -15.79 -24.33
N SER A 148 -7.15 -16.97 -23.72
CA SER A 148 -8.10 -17.98 -24.20
C SER A 148 -9.57 -17.77 -23.81
N ILE A 149 -9.90 -16.69 -23.08
CA ILE A 149 -11.26 -16.46 -22.57
C ILE A 149 -11.93 -15.32 -23.36
N GLU A 150 -12.93 -15.69 -24.16
CA GLU A 150 -13.81 -14.75 -24.86
C GLU A 150 -14.47 -13.73 -23.90
N LEU A 151 -14.45 -12.46 -24.30
CA LEU A 151 -15.20 -11.39 -23.65
C LEU A 151 -16.69 -11.75 -23.63
N GLY A 152 -17.26 -12.04 -22.45
CA GLY A 152 -18.67 -12.42 -22.31
C GLY A 152 -18.96 -13.88 -21.98
N ALA A 153 -17.93 -14.73 -21.84
CA ALA A 153 -18.12 -16.01 -21.15
C ALA A 153 -18.58 -15.73 -19.70
N PRO A 154 -19.53 -16.50 -19.13
CA PRO A 154 -20.01 -16.32 -17.75
C PRO A 154 -18.91 -16.72 -16.75
N GLY A 155 -17.93 -15.83 -16.56
CA GLY A 155 -16.89 -15.92 -15.56
C GLY A 155 -17.12 -14.94 -14.42
N ASP A 156 -16.40 -15.13 -13.30
CA ASP A 156 -16.56 -14.39 -12.05
C ASP A 156 -16.36 -12.86 -12.15
N LEU A 157 -15.81 -12.36 -13.26
CA LEU A 157 -15.52 -10.94 -13.50
C LEU A 157 -16.37 -10.30 -14.62
N ALA A 158 -17.44 -10.96 -15.07
CA ALA A 158 -18.35 -10.36 -16.04
C ALA A 158 -18.97 -9.06 -15.47
N GLY A 159 -18.91 -7.96 -16.23
CA GLY A 159 -19.43 -6.66 -15.79
C GLY A 159 -18.47 -5.84 -14.94
N PHE A 160 -17.23 -6.30 -14.69
CA PHE A 160 -16.25 -5.55 -13.89
C PHE A 160 -15.91 -4.19 -14.52
N GLU A 161 -16.09 -4.05 -15.84
CA GLU A 161 -15.93 -2.79 -16.55
C GLU A 161 -16.84 -1.66 -16.03
N ARG A 162 -17.98 -2.01 -15.45
CA ARG A 162 -18.96 -1.07 -14.86
C ARG A 162 -18.91 -1.04 -13.33
N GLU A 163 -17.91 -1.67 -12.71
CA GLU A 163 -17.79 -1.74 -11.25
C GLU A 163 -17.64 -0.35 -10.63
N PHE A 164 -16.94 0.56 -11.31
CA PHE A 164 -16.65 1.90 -10.80
C PHE A 164 -17.74 2.94 -11.08
N ASP A 165 -18.70 2.62 -11.96
CA ASP A 165 -19.78 3.52 -12.35
C ASP A 165 -20.66 3.87 -11.15
N GLU A 166 -21.01 5.15 -11.03
CA GLU A 166 -21.99 5.60 -10.05
C GLU A 166 -23.38 5.04 -10.36
N ILE A 167 -24.17 4.84 -9.30
CA ILE A 167 -25.52 4.29 -9.44
C ILE A 167 -26.46 5.45 -9.82
N PRO A 168 -27.16 5.40 -10.97
CA PRO A 168 -27.98 6.53 -11.41
C PRO A 168 -29.16 6.80 -10.48
N ASP A 169 -29.31 8.05 -10.05
CA ASP A 169 -30.41 8.49 -9.17
C ASP A 169 -31.76 8.63 -9.88
N SER A 170 -31.79 8.65 -11.22
CA SER A 170 -33.00 8.81 -12.02
C SER A 170 -33.83 7.52 -12.20
N THR A 171 -33.29 6.39 -11.77
CA THR A 171 -33.92 5.06 -11.90
C THR A 171 -34.80 4.71 -10.71
N THR A 172 -35.71 3.75 -10.86
CA THR A 172 -36.52 3.24 -9.74
C THR A 172 -35.64 2.58 -8.67
N ASP A 173 -36.05 2.65 -7.41
CA ASP A 173 -35.28 2.11 -6.28
C ASP A 173 -35.00 0.60 -6.41
N ASP A 174 -35.91 -0.17 -7.02
CA ASP A 174 -35.70 -1.60 -7.28
C ASP A 174 -34.52 -1.85 -8.24
N ILE A 175 -34.41 -1.04 -9.30
CA ILE A 175 -33.31 -1.13 -10.26
C ILE A 175 -32.01 -0.65 -9.62
N ARG A 176 -32.04 0.46 -8.88
CA ARG A 176 -30.88 0.96 -8.11
C ARG A 176 -30.37 -0.10 -7.15
N MET A 177 -31.27 -0.82 -6.48
CA MET A 177 -30.91 -1.91 -5.57
C MET A 177 -30.33 -3.12 -6.29
N ALA A 178 -30.86 -3.47 -7.47
CA ALA A 178 -30.31 -4.55 -8.30
C ALA A 178 -28.89 -4.24 -8.77
N ILE A 179 -28.63 -3.00 -9.21
CA ILE A 179 -27.29 -2.52 -9.60
C ILE A 179 -26.36 -2.49 -8.39
N TRP A 180 -26.83 -2.02 -7.24
CA TRP A 180 -26.02 -2.01 -6.02
C TRP A 180 -25.60 -3.44 -5.64
N LYS A 181 -26.54 -4.39 -5.60
CA LYS A 181 -26.25 -5.80 -5.31
C LYS A 181 -25.36 -6.47 -6.36
N SER A 182 -25.33 -5.96 -7.60
CA SER A 182 -24.51 -6.51 -8.67
C SER A 182 -23.06 -6.06 -8.61
N LYS A 183 -22.70 -5.05 -7.81
CA LYS A 183 -21.31 -4.67 -7.55
C LYS A 183 -20.54 -5.80 -6.88
N MET A 184 -19.33 -6.06 -7.35
CA MET A 184 -18.50 -7.17 -6.87
C MET A 184 -17.88 -6.88 -5.51
N LYS A 185 -17.71 -5.60 -5.17
CA LYS A 185 -17.09 -5.20 -3.92
C LYS A 185 -17.79 -4.01 -3.27
N HIS A 186 -18.02 -4.12 -1.96
CA HIS A 186 -18.56 -3.05 -1.14
C HIS A 186 -17.67 -2.74 0.05
N TYR A 187 -17.53 -1.46 0.32
CA TYR A 187 -17.03 -0.94 1.58
C TYR A 187 -18.09 -0.10 2.24
N MET A 188 -18.38 -0.41 3.50
CA MET A 188 -19.39 0.23 4.31
C MET A 188 -18.79 0.58 5.66
N ILE A 189 -19.00 1.82 6.09
CA ILE A 189 -18.54 2.33 7.39
C ILE A 189 -19.77 2.88 8.10
N LEU A 190 -20.03 2.38 9.30
CA LEU A 190 -21.12 2.83 10.15
C LEU A 190 -20.64 3.06 11.58
N SER A 191 -21.37 3.88 12.32
CA SER A 191 -21.16 4.06 13.75
C SER A 191 -21.69 2.85 14.54
N SER A 192 -21.23 2.68 15.77
CA SER A 192 -21.78 1.69 16.73
C SER A 192 -23.29 1.84 16.95
N ALA A 193 -23.84 3.03 16.72
CA ALA A 193 -25.28 3.33 16.76
C ALA A 193 -26.03 2.93 15.46
N GLY A 194 -25.35 2.34 14.47
CA GLY A 194 -25.96 1.91 13.20
C GLY A 194 -26.09 3.02 12.16
N LYS A 195 -25.64 4.24 12.47
CA LYS A 195 -25.70 5.35 11.50
C LYS A 195 -24.64 5.17 10.41
N PRO A 196 -25.01 5.23 9.12
CA PRO A 196 -24.05 5.18 8.01
C PRO A 196 -23.15 6.41 8.01
N ILE A 197 -21.86 6.19 7.85
CA ILE A 197 -20.82 7.23 7.76
C ILE A 197 -20.32 7.33 6.32
N TYR A 198 -20.02 6.19 5.70
CA TYR A 198 -19.52 6.13 4.33
C TYR A 198 -19.96 4.82 3.67
N SER A 199 -20.22 4.88 2.36
CA SER A 199 -20.39 3.71 1.50
C SER A 199 -19.75 4.00 0.16
N ARG A 200 -19.00 3.04 -0.39
CA ARG A 200 -18.39 3.21 -1.72
C ARG A 200 -19.44 3.29 -2.83
N HIS A 201 -20.48 2.46 -2.74
CA HIS A 201 -21.58 2.43 -3.71
C HIS A 201 -22.91 2.63 -3.00
N GLY A 202 -23.84 3.29 -3.69
CA GLY A 202 -25.18 3.55 -3.18
C GLY A 202 -25.24 4.79 -2.29
N ASP A 203 -26.37 5.47 -2.36
CA ASP A 203 -26.68 6.63 -1.55
C ASP A 203 -27.25 6.22 -0.18
N LEU A 204 -27.43 7.22 0.69
CA LEU A 204 -27.95 7.01 2.04
C LEU A 204 -29.31 6.32 2.06
N SER A 205 -30.20 6.69 1.13
CA SER A 205 -31.58 6.18 1.09
C SER A 205 -31.60 4.67 0.86
N LEU A 206 -30.73 4.18 -0.04
CA LEU A 206 -30.65 2.78 -0.42
C LEU A 206 -30.00 1.90 0.65
N ILE A 207 -28.94 2.40 1.31
CA ILE A 207 -28.09 1.58 2.19
C ILE A 207 -28.54 1.56 3.66
N ASN A 208 -29.34 2.54 4.12
CA ASN A 208 -29.59 2.73 5.55
C ASN A 208 -30.28 1.51 6.21
N SER A 209 -31.19 0.85 5.50
CA SER A 209 -31.85 -0.38 6.00
C SER A 209 -30.84 -1.52 6.21
N TYR A 210 -29.93 -1.73 5.24
CA TYR A 210 -28.88 -2.75 5.33
C TYR A 210 -27.87 -2.44 6.43
N MET A 211 -27.51 -1.17 6.64
CA MET A 211 -26.63 -0.76 7.73
C MET A 211 -27.22 -1.09 9.10
N GLY A 212 -28.54 -0.91 9.27
CA GLY A 212 -29.26 -1.34 10.47
C GLY A 212 -29.22 -2.86 10.67
N VAL A 213 -29.39 -3.64 9.60
CA VAL A 213 -29.27 -5.12 9.65
C VAL A 213 -27.86 -5.53 10.05
N VAL A 214 -26.83 -4.94 9.44
CA VAL A 214 -25.43 -5.23 9.76
C VAL A 214 -25.10 -4.89 11.21
N GLN A 215 -25.55 -3.73 11.70
CA GLN A 215 -25.37 -3.35 13.10
C GLN A 215 -26.07 -4.33 14.05
N THR A 216 -27.27 -4.80 13.70
CA THR A 216 -28.02 -5.76 14.52
C THR A 216 -27.27 -7.09 14.60
N ILE A 217 -26.75 -7.58 13.47
CA ILE A 217 -25.93 -8.79 13.42
C ILE A 217 -24.69 -8.61 14.31
N ILE A 218 -23.94 -7.52 14.16
CA ILE A 218 -22.74 -7.26 14.97
C ILE A 218 -23.08 -7.22 16.47
N SER A 219 -24.16 -6.52 16.84
CA SER A 219 -24.58 -6.34 18.23
C SER A 219 -24.93 -7.66 18.92
N PHE A 220 -25.49 -8.62 18.18
CA PHE A 220 -25.79 -9.96 18.71
C PHE A 220 -24.52 -10.68 19.20
N TYR A 221 -23.44 -10.59 18.43
CA TYR A 221 -22.14 -11.21 18.75
C TYR A 221 -21.36 -10.45 19.83
N GLU A 222 -21.44 -9.12 19.83
CA GLU A 222 -20.90 -8.28 20.90
C GLU A 222 -21.55 -8.60 22.26
N GLY A 223 -22.88 -8.75 22.30
CA GLY A 223 -23.59 -9.15 23.51
C GLY A 223 -23.18 -10.53 24.04
N ALA A 224 -22.80 -11.44 23.15
CA ALA A 224 -22.30 -12.77 23.48
C ALA A 224 -20.80 -12.79 23.89
N LYS A 225 -20.11 -11.63 23.90
CA LYS A 225 -18.66 -11.52 24.12
C LYS A 225 -17.83 -12.36 23.14
N ASN A 226 -18.33 -12.55 21.93
CA ASN A 226 -17.65 -13.26 20.85
C ASN A 226 -17.74 -12.44 19.56
N PRO A 227 -16.87 -11.42 19.39
CA PRO A 227 -16.96 -10.46 18.29
C PRO A 227 -16.97 -11.14 16.92
N LEU A 228 -17.90 -10.73 16.06
CA LEU A 228 -18.01 -11.26 14.70
C LEU A 228 -16.85 -10.74 13.84
N LEU A 229 -16.01 -11.65 13.36
CA LEU A 229 -14.87 -11.29 12.50
C LEU A 229 -15.22 -11.25 11.00
N GLY A 230 -16.20 -12.05 10.58
CA GLY A 230 -16.58 -12.24 9.19
C GLY A 230 -17.34 -13.55 8.98
N PHE A 231 -17.90 -13.72 7.80
CA PHE A 231 -18.59 -14.92 7.35
C PHE A 231 -18.56 -15.02 5.82
N THR A 232 -18.88 -16.18 5.27
CA THR A 232 -18.91 -16.41 3.81
C THR A 232 -20.29 -16.94 3.42
N ALA A 233 -20.85 -16.43 2.33
CA ALA A 233 -22.12 -16.87 1.76
C ALA A 233 -21.97 -17.02 0.24
N GLY A 234 -22.02 -18.26 -0.26
CA GLY A 234 -21.75 -18.53 -1.67
C GLY A 234 -20.35 -18.07 -2.07
N ASN A 235 -20.26 -17.24 -3.12
CA ASN A 235 -19.01 -16.61 -3.57
C ASN A 235 -18.71 -15.25 -2.91
N ALA A 236 -19.56 -14.77 -2.01
CA ALA A 236 -19.37 -13.50 -1.30
C ALA A 236 -18.76 -13.73 0.08
N ARG A 237 -17.69 -13.00 0.37
CA ARG A 237 -17.00 -12.97 1.66
C ARG A 237 -17.28 -11.64 2.36
N PHE A 238 -17.67 -11.73 3.63
CA PHE A 238 -17.99 -10.62 4.51
C PHE A 238 -16.93 -10.54 5.60
N VAL A 239 -16.30 -9.38 5.77
CA VAL A 239 -15.29 -9.16 6.81
C VAL A 239 -15.65 -7.92 7.60
N ILE A 240 -15.56 -8.04 8.92
CA ILE A 240 -15.91 -6.98 9.86
C ILE A 240 -14.66 -6.62 10.67
N ALA A 241 -14.42 -5.31 10.78
CA ALA A 241 -13.41 -4.73 11.65
C ALA A 241 -14.05 -3.65 12.53
N ILE A 242 -13.83 -3.75 13.84
CA ILE A 242 -14.43 -2.86 14.84
C ILE A 242 -13.30 -2.05 15.46
N GLU A 243 -13.29 -0.75 15.20
CA GLU A 243 -12.28 0.19 15.72
C GLU A 243 -12.98 1.21 16.63
N GLY A 244 -13.16 0.81 17.88
CA GLY A 244 -13.90 1.57 18.88
C GLY A 244 -15.36 1.81 18.44
N PRO A 245 -15.80 3.06 18.25
CA PRO A 245 -17.17 3.38 17.86
C PRO A 245 -17.45 3.26 16.35
N LEU A 246 -16.46 2.86 15.55
CA LEU A 246 -16.57 2.71 14.10
C LEU A 246 -16.55 1.24 13.70
N TYR A 247 -17.56 0.82 12.95
CA TYR A 247 -17.63 -0.51 12.37
C TYR A 247 -17.39 -0.42 10.86
N PHE A 248 -16.42 -1.21 10.41
CA PHE A 248 -15.99 -1.32 9.02
C PHE A 248 -16.42 -2.67 8.49
N VAL A 249 -17.01 -2.67 7.29
CA VAL A 249 -17.55 -3.86 6.67
C VAL A 249 -17.10 -3.89 5.21
N ALA A 250 -16.41 -4.98 4.84
CA ALA A 250 -16.07 -5.27 3.47
C ALA A 250 -16.90 -6.48 3.00
N VAL A 251 -17.48 -6.36 1.80
CA VAL A 251 -18.12 -7.48 1.10
C VAL A 251 -17.39 -7.64 -0.23
N SER A 252 -16.84 -8.81 -0.53
CA SER A 252 -16.10 -9.05 -1.77
C SER A 252 -16.48 -10.37 -2.42
N ARG A 253 -16.66 -10.32 -3.74
CA ARG A 253 -16.78 -11.48 -4.65
C ARG A 253 -15.54 -11.69 -5.51
N LEU A 254 -14.43 -10.99 -5.20
CA LEU A 254 -13.20 -11.00 -6.01
C LEU A 254 -12.17 -12.08 -5.60
N GLY A 255 -12.54 -13.04 -4.74
CA GLY A 255 -11.65 -14.12 -4.30
C GLY A 255 -10.58 -13.71 -3.27
N GLU A 256 -10.76 -12.57 -2.59
CA GLU A 256 -9.79 -12.04 -1.60
C GLU A 256 -9.95 -12.73 -0.24
N SER A 257 -8.84 -13.00 0.45
CA SER A 257 -8.85 -13.61 1.79
C SER A 257 -9.31 -12.65 2.90
N ASP A 258 -9.75 -13.20 4.04
CA ASP A 258 -10.14 -12.43 5.22
C ASP A 258 -9.03 -11.46 5.70
N ALA A 259 -7.77 -11.89 5.62
CA ALA A 259 -6.62 -11.08 6.01
C ALA A 259 -6.44 -9.87 5.07
N GLN A 260 -6.56 -10.08 3.76
CA GLN A 260 -6.45 -9.02 2.76
C GLN A 260 -7.57 -7.98 2.92
N LEU A 261 -8.81 -8.44 3.07
CA LEU A 261 -9.96 -7.55 3.30
C LEU A 261 -9.81 -6.77 4.62
N ARG A 262 -9.31 -7.42 5.68
CA ARG A 262 -9.04 -6.73 6.95
C ARG A 262 -7.97 -5.65 6.82
N SER A 263 -6.88 -5.92 6.10
CA SER A 263 -5.85 -4.90 5.82
C SER A 263 -6.39 -3.72 5.01
N GLN A 264 -7.34 -3.96 4.09
CA GLN A 264 -8.01 -2.87 3.36
C GLN A 264 -8.92 -2.04 4.27
N LEU A 265 -9.67 -2.68 5.18
CA LEU A 265 -10.49 -1.98 6.17
C LEU A 265 -9.62 -1.15 7.13
N GLU A 266 -8.47 -1.69 7.56
CA GLU A 266 -7.49 -0.96 8.36
C GLU A 266 -6.95 0.26 7.61
N ALA A 267 -6.65 0.13 6.31
CA ALA A 267 -6.21 1.26 5.50
C ALA A 267 -7.28 2.36 5.37
N LEU A 268 -8.57 2.00 5.24
CA LEU A 268 -9.68 2.97 5.28
C LEU A 268 -9.78 3.66 6.65
N TYR A 269 -9.57 2.93 7.74
CA TYR A 269 -9.51 3.52 9.08
C TYR A 269 -8.33 4.51 9.20
N MET A 270 -7.16 4.15 8.69
CA MET A 270 -6.00 5.04 8.67
C MET A 270 -6.26 6.29 7.80
N GLN A 271 -6.99 6.17 6.68
CA GLN A 271 -7.42 7.33 5.89
C GLN A 271 -8.32 8.28 6.69
N ILE A 272 -9.27 7.76 7.48
CA ILE A 272 -10.10 8.58 8.38
C ILE A 272 -9.25 9.27 9.45
N LEU A 273 -8.31 8.54 10.06
CA LEU A 273 -7.39 9.10 11.05
C LEU A 273 -6.47 10.17 10.45
N SER A 274 -6.10 10.05 9.17
CA SER A 274 -5.27 11.04 8.49
C SER A 274 -5.94 12.41 8.39
N THR A 275 -7.27 12.45 8.32
CA THR A 275 -8.06 13.68 8.31
C THR A 275 -8.40 14.16 9.72
N LEU A 276 -8.94 13.29 10.59
CA LEU A 276 -9.50 13.73 11.87
C LEU A 276 -8.54 13.63 13.06
N THR A 277 -7.47 12.83 13.01
CA THR A 277 -6.66 12.40 14.16
C THR A 277 -7.42 11.58 15.20
N LEU A 278 -6.71 10.74 15.95
CA LEU A 278 -7.29 9.88 16.98
C LEU A 278 -7.90 10.67 18.16
N PRO A 279 -7.27 11.74 18.70
CA PRO A 279 -7.84 12.49 19.82
C PRO A 279 -9.16 13.18 19.46
N THR A 280 -9.25 13.82 18.29
CA THR A 280 -10.51 14.44 17.83
C THR A 280 -11.60 13.39 17.66
N LEU A 281 -11.27 12.26 17.04
CA LEU A 281 -12.20 11.15 16.86
C LEU A 281 -12.72 10.64 18.21
N LYS A 282 -11.84 10.39 19.18
CA LYS A 282 -12.23 9.99 20.53
C LYS A 282 -13.08 11.04 21.23
N ASN A 283 -12.69 12.31 21.14
CA ASN A 283 -13.40 13.42 21.76
C ASN A 283 -14.85 13.51 21.26
N ILE A 284 -15.06 13.36 19.95
CA ILE A 284 -16.39 13.35 19.33
C ILE A 284 -17.28 12.27 19.96
N PHE A 285 -16.78 11.03 20.06
CA PHE A 285 -17.58 9.91 20.55
C PHE A 285 -17.72 9.85 22.07
N VAL A 286 -16.77 10.38 22.84
CA VAL A 286 -16.92 10.49 24.31
C VAL A 286 -18.08 11.42 24.67
N HIS A 287 -18.18 12.57 24.00
CA HIS A 287 -19.25 13.54 24.30
C HIS A 287 -20.58 13.17 23.65
N ARG A 288 -20.54 12.54 22.47
CA ARG A 288 -21.73 12.18 21.71
C ARG A 288 -21.50 10.85 20.97
N PRO A 289 -21.77 9.71 21.64
CA PRO A 289 -21.58 8.38 21.05
C PRO A 289 -22.38 8.14 19.76
N SER A 290 -23.51 8.82 19.60
CA SER A 290 -24.36 8.77 18.42
C SER A 290 -24.07 9.88 17.40
N THR A 291 -22.89 10.50 17.43
CA THR A 291 -22.53 11.56 16.48
C THR A 291 -22.44 11.01 15.07
N ASP A 292 -22.96 11.80 14.14
CA ASP A 292 -22.80 11.57 12.73
C ASP A 292 -21.47 12.15 12.25
N LEU A 293 -20.54 11.27 11.85
CA LEU A 293 -19.22 11.68 11.37
C LEU A 293 -19.21 12.23 9.94
N ARG A 294 -20.34 12.23 9.23
CA ARG A 294 -20.40 12.75 7.85
C ARG A 294 -19.97 14.21 7.78
N LYS A 295 -20.42 15.05 8.71
CA LYS A 295 -20.02 16.47 8.75
C LYS A 295 -18.52 16.65 9.02
N PRO A 296 -17.91 16.01 10.04
CA PRO A 296 -16.45 16.05 10.21
C PRO A 296 -15.64 15.49 9.03
N LEU A 297 -16.20 14.54 8.27
CA LEU A 297 -15.53 13.88 7.14
C LEU A 297 -15.90 14.47 5.78
N GLU A 298 -16.67 15.55 5.77
CA GLU A 298 -17.09 16.23 4.54
C GLU A 298 -15.86 16.69 3.75
N GLY A 299 -15.80 16.32 2.47
CA GLY A 299 -14.67 16.55 1.58
C GLY A 299 -13.61 15.44 1.57
N THR A 300 -13.74 14.40 2.41
CA THR A 300 -12.84 13.23 2.42
C THR A 300 -13.41 12.02 1.70
N GLU A 301 -14.65 12.10 1.22
CA GLU A 301 -15.34 11.00 0.55
C GLU A 301 -14.63 10.60 -0.74
N SER A 302 -14.04 11.57 -1.46
CA SER A 302 -13.23 11.31 -2.66
C SER A 302 -11.96 10.53 -2.33
N LEU A 303 -11.27 10.86 -1.23
CA LEU A 303 -10.08 10.16 -0.75
C LEU A 303 -10.40 8.71 -0.37
N LEU A 304 -11.51 8.49 0.33
CA LEU A 304 -11.98 7.15 0.70
C LEU A 304 -12.42 6.34 -0.52
N SER A 305 -13.12 6.97 -1.47
CA SER A 305 -13.61 6.30 -2.67
C SER A 305 -12.49 5.94 -3.62
N SER A 306 -11.50 6.82 -3.77
CA SER A 306 -10.31 6.53 -4.57
C SER A 306 -9.48 5.40 -3.96
N LEU A 307 -9.32 5.40 -2.63
CA LEU A 307 -8.62 4.31 -1.92
C LEU A 307 -9.36 2.97 -2.06
N ALA A 308 -10.69 2.98 -1.91
CA ALA A 308 -11.54 1.81 -2.13
C ALA A 308 -11.43 1.29 -3.58
N ASP A 309 -11.42 2.19 -4.57
CA ASP A 309 -11.25 1.84 -5.98
C ASP A 309 -9.87 1.25 -6.26
N SER A 310 -8.82 1.82 -5.69
CA SER A 310 -7.45 1.29 -5.76
C SER A 310 -7.38 -0.14 -5.23
N PHE A 311 -8.10 -0.46 -4.14
CA PHE A 311 -8.22 -1.83 -3.63
C PHE A 311 -9.01 -2.75 -4.56
N THR A 312 -10.14 -2.29 -5.12
CA THR A 312 -10.95 -3.06 -6.06
C THR A 312 -10.20 -3.37 -7.36
N ARG A 313 -9.44 -2.40 -7.89
CA ARG A 313 -8.52 -2.59 -9.04
C ARG A 313 -7.37 -3.56 -8.73
N GLY A 314 -7.09 -3.81 -7.45
CA GLY A 314 -6.02 -4.69 -6.98
C GLY A 314 -4.67 -3.98 -6.96
N SER A 315 -4.50 -2.99 -6.09
CA SER A 315 -3.22 -2.31 -5.90
C SER A 315 -2.11 -3.26 -5.41
N PRO A 316 -0.96 -3.39 -6.13
CA PRO A 316 0.17 -4.21 -5.67
C PRO A 316 0.77 -3.70 -4.36
N SER A 317 0.75 -2.39 -4.13
CA SER A 317 1.26 -1.76 -2.91
C SER A 317 0.49 -2.25 -1.68
N THR A 318 -0.84 -2.31 -1.78
CA THR A 318 -1.71 -2.84 -0.71
C THR A 318 -1.48 -4.33 -0.51
N LEU A 319 -1.42 -5.11 -1.59
CA LEU A 319 -1.22 -6.56 -1.53
C LEU A 319 0.08 -6.91 -0.78
N LEU A 320 1.16 -6.19 -1.08
CA LEU A 320 2.48 -6.48 -0.52
C LEU A 320 2.80 -5.70 0.76
N GLY A 321 2.02 -4.67 1.10
CA GLY A 321 2.37 -3.70 2.14
C GLY A 321 3.72 -3.03 1.87
N ALA A 322 4.00 -2.69 0.61
CA ALA A 322 5.30 -2.19 0.15
C ALA A 322 5.13 -1.07 -0.88
N LEU A 323 6.19 -0.30 -1.12
CA LEU A 323 6.17 0.82 -2.06
C LEU A 323 6.92 0.53 -3.36
N GLU A 324 6.41 1.04 -4.47
CA GLU A 324 7.10 1.02 -5.75
C GLU A 324 8.06 2.20 -5.86
N CYS A 325 9.28 1.94 -6.30
CA CYS A 325 10.30 2.97 -6.51
C CYS A 325 10.60 3.14 -8.00
N LEU A 326 10.86 4.37 -8.43
CA LEU A 326 11.25 4.66 -9.80
C LEU A 326 12.66 4.11 -10.04
N ARG A 327 12.86 3.28 -11.07
CA ARG A 327 14.16 2.67 -11.38
C ARG A 327 15.18 3.74 -11.81
N LEU A 328 16.24 3.95 -11.01
CA LEU A 328 17.28 4.96 -11.26
C LEU A 328 18.65 4.47 -10.83
N ARG A 329 19.73 4.87 -11.52
CA ARG A 329 21.10 4.48 -11.11
C ARG A 329 21.44 5.04 -9.73
N LYS A 330 22.22 4.30 -8.95
CA LYS A 330 22.71 4.74 -7.63
C LYS A 330 23.39 6.11 -7.67
N SER A 331 24.26 6.34 -8.65
CA SER A 331 24.95 7.64 -8.82
C SER A 331 23.97 8.79 -9.02
N GLN A 332 22.91 8.57 -9.80
CA GLN A 332 21.85 9.56 -10.05
C GLN A 332 21.04 9.82 -8.77
N ARG A 333 20.61 8.77 -8.06
CA ARG A 333 19.92 8.93 -6.77
C ARG A 333 20.79 9.64 -5.73
N HIS A 334 22.08 9.32 -5.65
CA HIS A 334 23.01 10.00 -4.74
C HIS A 334 23.17 11.48 -5.10
N ALA A 335 23.27 11.82 -6.38
CA ALA A 335 23.32 13.20 -6.82
C ALA A 335 22.04 13.96 -6.43
N ILE A 336 20.86 13.38 -6.67
CA ILE A 336 19.56 13.95 -6.27
C ILE A 336 19.50 14.13 -4.75
N ASN A 337 19.83 13.10 -3.97
CA ASN A 337 19.82 13.18 -2.50
C ASN A 337 20.77 14.26 -1.98
N ASN A 338 21.96 14.41 -2.58
CA ASN A 338 22.93 15.43 -2.19
C ASN A 338 22.44 16.84 -2.47
N ILE A 339 21.77 17.07 -3.61
CA ILE A 339 21.13 18.35 -3.93
C ILE A 339 20.00 18.62 -2.93
N PHE A 340 19.18 17.60 -2.65
CA PHE A 340 18.05 17.70 -1.72
C PHE A 340 18.49 18.04 -0.29
N LEU A 341 19.58 17.41 0.18
CA LEU A 341 20.17 17.68 1.50
C LEU A 341 20.84 19.06 1.59
N LYS A 342 21.45 19.56 0.50
CA LYS A 342 22.07 20.90 0.47
C LYS A 342 21.05 22.04 0.53
N SER A 343 19.87 21.82 -0.08
CA SER A 343 18.79 22.81 -0.09
C SER A 343 17.85 22.68 1.11
N ARG A 344 18.21 21.86 2.11
CA ARG A 344 17.37 21.52 3.27
C ARG A 344 17.11 22.73 4.18
N SER A 345 15.83 22.98 4.46
CA SER A 345 15.39 23.87 5.56
C SER A 345 15.44 23.16 6.91
N GLU A 346 15.73 23.89 7.99
CA GLU A 346 15.76 23.35 9.36
C GLU A 346 14.40 22.86 9.84
N LYS A 347 13.31 23.43 9.32
CA LYS A 347 11.93 23.04 9.67
C LYS A 347 11.43 21.79 8.94
N LEU A 348 12.22 21.21 8.05
CA LEU A 348 11.83 20.00 7.32
C LEU A 348 11.89 18.76 8.23
N LEU A 349 10.76 18.05 8.32
CA LEU A 349 10.69 16.73 8.93
C LEU A 349 10.93 15.61 7.91
N TYR A 350 10.27 15.64 6.76
CA TYR A 350 10.46 14.69 5.67
C TYR A 350 10.39 15.37 4.31
N GLY A 351 11.23 14.97 3.37
CA GLY A 351 11.16 15.40 1.97
C GLY A 351 11.08 14.20 1.04
N LEU A 352 10.15 14.22 0.09
CA LEU A 352 9.93 13.14 -0.87
C LEU A 352 9.87 13.72 -2.28
N ILE A 353 10.46 13.01 -3.24
CA ILE A 353 10.24 13.25 -4.67
C ILE A 353 9.54 12.01 -5.22
N VAL A 354 8.42 12.21 -5.90
CA VAL A 354 7.58 11.15 -6.47
C VAL A 354 7.36 11.46 -7.95
N ALA A 355 7.37 10.44 -8.80
CA ALA A 355 7.09 10.57 -10.21
C ALA A 355 6.20 9.42 -10.68
N GLY A 356 5.06 9.73 -11.32
CA GLY A 356 4.10 8.72 -11.81
C GLY A 356 3.69 7.71 -10.73
N GLY A 357 3.41 8.18 -9.51
CA GLY A 357 3.07 7.34 -8.35
C GLY A 357 4.21 6.50 -7.77
N LYS A 358 5.46 6.64 -8.25
CA LYS A 358 6.63 5.89 -7.79
C LYS A 358 7.60 6.77 -7.02
N LEU A 359 8.15 6.24 -5.92
CA LEU A 359 9.09 7.00 -5.08
C LEU A 359 10.46 7.12 -5.76
N VAL A 360 10.97 8.36 -5.87
CA VAL A 360 12.26 8.67 -6.50
C VAL A 360 13.36 8.81 -5.45
N SER A 361 13.10 9.64 -4.45
CA SER A 361 14.02 10.00 -3.38
C SER A 361 13.24 10.31 -2.10
N VAL A 362 13.85 9.99 -0.96
CA VAL A 362 13.35 10.36 0.37
C VAL A 362 14.51 10.91 1.20
N ILE A 363 14.27 12.04 1.86
CA ILE A 363 15.15 12.62 2.87
C ILE A 363 14.46 12.64 4.24
N ARG A 364 15.19 12.23 5.27
CA ARG A 364 14.64 12.06 6.63
C ARG A 364 15.72 12.18 7.72
N PRO A 365 15.34 12.41 8.98
CA PRO A 365 16.25 12.31 10.12
C PRO A 365 16.73 10.86 10.36
N ARG A 366 17.97 10.67 10.85
CA ARG A 366 18.59 9.34 11.08
C ARG A 366 17.75 8.31 11.84
N LYS A 367 16.88 8.74 12.75
CA LYS A 367 16.11 7.85 13.64
C LYS A 367 14.62 7.76 13.30
N HIS A 368 14.17 8.43 12.24
CA HIS A 368 12.76 8.56 11.93
C HIS A 368 12.51 8.00 10.52
N SER A 369 11.82 6.86 10.45
CA SER A 369 11.38 6.23 9.21
C SER A 369 9.89 6.51 9.01
N LEU A 370 9.49 6.85 7.78
CA LEU A 370 8.08 6.87 7.42
C LEU A 370 7.59 5.45 7.14
N HIS A 371 6.41 5.12 7.66
CA HIS A 371 5.79 3.82 7.43
C HIS A 371 5.20 3.75 6.00
N PRO A 372 5.28 2.60 5.30
CA PRO A 372 4.69 2.44 3.96
C PRO A 372 3.20 2.80 3.89
N SER A 373 2.42 2.47 4.92
CA SER A 373 0.98 2.81 4.98
C SER A 373 0.75 4.32 4.96
N ASP A 374 1.55 5.10 5.68
CA ASP A 374 1.43 6.56 5.69
C ASP A 374 1.78 7.15 4.31
N LEU A 375 2.80 6.61 3.65
CA LEU A 375 3.17 7.01 2.29
C LEU A 375 2.10 6.64 1.26
N GLN A 376 1.41 5.51 1.43
CA GLN A 376 0.29 5.14 0.59
C GLN A 376 -0.89 6.12 0.72
N LEU A 377 -1.19 6.60 1.93
CA LEU A 377 -2.23 7.63 2.13
C LEU A 377 -1.88 8.93 1.39
N ILE A 378 -0.61 9.35 1.47
CA ILE A 378 -0.11 10.51 0.73
C ILE A 378 -0.24 10.30 -0.78
N PHE A 379 0.13 9.12 -1.30
CA PHE A 379 0.07 8.85 -2.74
C PHE A 379 -1.36 8.76 -3.26
N ASN A 380 -2.28 8.15 -2.51
CA ASN A 380 -3.71 8.15 -2.82
C ASN A 380 -4.25 9.59 -2.87
N MET A 381 -3.90 10.41 -1.88
CA MET A 381 -4.28 11.82 -1.86
C MET A 381 -3.79 12.59 -3.09
N LEU A 382 -2.52 12.40 -3.48
CA LEU A 382 -1.91 13.20 -4.55
C LEU A 382 -2.25 12.73 -5.96
N PHE A 383 -2.22 11.42 -6.20
CA PHE A 383 -2.28 10.86 -7.55
C PHE A 383 -3.64 10.25 -7.88
N GLU A 384 -4.35 9.69 -6.89
CA GLU A 384 -5.59 8.94 -7.13
C GLU A 384 -6.85 9.78 -6.86
N SER A 385 -6.80 10.80 -5.99
CA SER A 385 -8.01 11.54 -5.58
C SER A 385 -8.39 12.77 -6.43
N GLY A 386 -7.58 13.12 -7.44
CA GLY A 386 -7.82 14.19 -8.43
C GLY A 386 -7.89 15.62 -7.90
N GLY A 387 -8.29 15.84 -6.64
CA GLY A 387 -8.67 17.15 -6.09
C GLY A 387 -7.53 18.15 -5.88
N ILE A 388 -6.28 17.70 -5.81
CA ILE A 388 -5.10 18.57 -5.63
C ILE A 388 -4.48 18.98 -6.97
N LYS A 389 -4.74 18.21 -8.04
CA LYS A 389 -4.17 18.43 -9.37
C LYS A 389 -4.81 19.62 -10.11
N SER A 390 -6.10 19.87 -9.89
CA SER A 390 -6.88 20.89 -10.63
C SER A 390 -6.50 22.35 -10.35
N GLY A 391 -5.60 22.62 -9.40
CA GLY A 391 -5.22 23.96 -8.97
C GLY A 391 -3.94 24.53 -9.61
N GLY A 392 -3.17 23.75 -10.37
CA GLY A 392 -1.97 24.23 -11.09
C GLY A 392 -0.94 24.95 -10.21
N GLY A 393 -0.87 24.63 -8.92
CA GLY A 393 -0.13 25.44 -7.96
C GLY A 393 0.05 24.76 -6.62
N GLU A 394 1.13 25.14 -5.96
CA GLU A 394 1.58 24.71 -4.64
C GLU A 394 0.42 24.54 -3.64
N SER A 395 0.39 23.45 -2.90
CA SER A 395 -0.66 23.14 -1.92
C SER A 395 -0.09 23.01 -0.51
N TRP A 396 -0.82 23.54 0.48
CA TRP A 396 -0.48 23.44 1.90
C TRP A 396 -1.59 22.70 2.65
N ILE A 397 -1.32 21.46 3.04
CA ILE A 397 -2.34 20.51 3.49
C ILE A 397 -2.03 20.06 4.92
N PRO A 398 -2.93 20.28 5.89
CA PRO A 398 -2.83 19.64 7.20
C PRO A 398 -3.13 18.15 7.06
N LEU A 399 -2.25 17.32 7.59
CA LEU A 399 -2.34 15.86 7.46
C LEU A 399 -1.88 15.21 8.76
N CYS A 400 -2.65 14.24 9.27
CA CYS A 400 -2.16 13.31 10.28
C CYS A 400 -1.53 12.10 9.59
N LEU A 401 -0.39 11.64 10.10
CA LEU A 401 0.26 10.40 9.66
C LEU A 401 0.04 9.34 10.74
N PRO A 402 -0.97 8.46 10.64
CA PRO A 402 -1.39 7.62 11.75
C PRO A 402 -0.31 6.67 12.27
N ALA A 403 0.51 6.08 11.40
CA ALA A 403 1.55 5.16 11.81
C ALA A 403 2.78 5.89 12.41
N PHE A 404 3.04 7.13 12.01
CA PHE A 404 4.04 8.00 12.62
C PHE A 404 3.57 8.59 13.96
N ASN A 405 2.45 9.31 13.95
CA ASN A 405 1.82 9.91 15.13
C ASN A 405 0.33 10.20 14.88
N ASN A 406 -0.53 9.30 15.32
CA ASN A 406 -1.99 9.44 15.23
C ASN A 406 -2.62 10.55 16.09
N ARG A 407 -1.83 11.33 16.85
CA ARG A 407 -2.35 12.34 17.80
C ARG A 407 -2.30 13.78 17.29
N GLY A 408 -1.47 14.07 16.29
CA GLY A 408 -1.21 15.44 15.88
C GLY A 408 -1.26 15.61 14.37
N TYR A 409 -1.49 16.85 13.96
CA TYR A 409 -1.33 17.26 12.58
C TYR A 409 0.13 17.57 12.27
N LEU A 410 0.54 17.17 11.09
CA LEU A 410 1.69 17.68 10.36
C LEU A 410 1.17 18.54 9.22
N TYR A 411 2.07 19.29 8.60
CA TYR A 411 1.75 20.15 7.47
C TYR A 411 2.59 19.76 6.28
N MET A 412 1.90 19.45 5.19
CA MET A 412 2.46 18.95 3.96
C MET A 412 2.39 20.04 2.89
N TYR A 413 3.56 20.48 2.43
CA TYR A 413 3.71 21.31 1.25
C TYR A 413 3.91 20.41 0.04
N VAL A 414 3.09 20.60 -0.99
CA VAL A 414 3.11 19.83 -2.22
C VAL A 414 3.30 20.77 -3.39
N SER A 415 4.22 20.45 -4.28
CA SER A 415 4.38 21.15 -5.55
C SER A 415 4.60 20.17 -6.67
N PHE A 416 3.88 20.35 -7.77
CA PHE A 416 4.14 19.65 -9.03
C PHE A 416 5.15 20.46 -9.85
N PHE A 417 6.01 19.76 -10.59
CA PHE A 417 6.90 20.39 -11.57
C PHE A 417 6.27 20.27 -12.95
N ASP A 418 5.74 21.39 -13.47
CA ASP A 418 5.08 21.40 -14.76
C ASP A 418 6.02 20.97 -15.90
N GLY A 419 5.44 20.29 -16.89
CA GLY A 419 6.10 19.85 -18.11
C GLY A 419 6.51 20.98 -19.04
N LYS A 420 5.99 22.19 -18.83
CA LYS A 420 6.34 23.38 -19.61
C LYS A 420 7.64 23.97 -19.05
N PRO A 421 8.67 24.24 -19.87
CA PRO A 421 9.80 25.01 -19.40
C PRO A 421 9.25 26.35 -18.88
N ASP A 422 9.50 26.65 -17.60
CA ASP A 422 9.04 27.87 -16.96
C ASP A 422 9.31 29.08 -17.87
N ALA A 423 8.27 29.68 -18.43
CA ALA A 423 8.36 30.93 -19.18
C ALA A 423 8.86 32.10 -18.29
N ALA A 424 8.98 31.88 -16.97
CA ALA A 424 9.59 32.81 -16.02
C ALA A 424 11.13 32.89 -16.12
N PHE A 425 11.79 31.99 -16.87
CA PHE A 425 13.26 31.96 -16.98
C PHE A 425 13.78 31.94 -18.42
N ALA A 426 12.96 32.30 -19.40
CA ALA A 426 13.45 32.52 -20.76
C ALA A 426 14.24 33.85 -20.84
N PRO A 427 15.45 33.89 -21.43
CA PRO A 427 16.17 35.14 -21.65
C PRO A 427 15.36 36.07 -22.58
N GLU A 428 15.37 37.35 -22.24
CA GLU A 428 14.56 38.46 -22.74
C GLU A 428 14.88 38.88 -24.20
N SER A 429 15.04 37.92 -25.11
CA SER A 429 15.41 38.20 -26.50
C SER A 429 14.69 37.32 -27.51
N ALA A 430 13.35 37.28 -27.44
CA ALA A 430 12.50 36.89 -28.57
C ALA A 430 11.03 37.31 -28.34
N GLN A 431 10.76 38.61 -28.22
CA GLN A 431 9.41 39.15 -28.39
C GLN A 431 9.35 39.91 -29.72
N GLN A 432 8.71 39.32 -30.74
CA GLN A 432 7.94 40.06 -31.74
C GLN A 432 7.10 39.13 -32.63
N GLN A 433 5.78 39.37 -32.60
CA GLN A 433 4.75 39.14 -33.65
C GLN A 433 4.30 37.67 -33.88
N THR A 434 3.03 37.27 -33.93
CA THR A 434 1.70 37.92 -34.09
C THR A 434 0.58 36.88 -33.72
N PRO A 435 -0.73 37.22 -33.72
CA PRO A 435 -1.75 36.63 -32.84
C PRO A 435 -2.77 35.65 -33.49
N GLU A 436 -3.53 34.99 -32.60
CA GLU A 436 -4.90 34.43 -32.74
C GLU A 436 -5.16 33.25 -33.71
N ALA A 437 -5.39 32.07 -33.13
CA ALA A 437 -6.40 31.12 -33.58
C ALA A 437 -6.89 30.23 -32.43
N SER A 438 -8.21 30.10 -32.38
CA SER A 438 -9.08 29.51 -31.37
C SER A 438 -8.98 27.99 -31.17
N ASP A 439 -9.12 27.59 -29.91
CA ASP A 439 -10.08 26.59 -29.40
C ASP A 439 -10.26 25.27 -30.17
N ASN A 440 -9.61 24.21 -29.66
CA ASN A 440 -10.14 22.83 -29.49
C ASN A 440 -8.99 21.82 -29.48
N THR A 441 -8.56 21.37 -28.30
CA THR A 441 -7.90 20.06 -28.13
C THR A 441 -7.93 19.61 -26.67
N LYS A 442 -9.12 19.17 -26.20
CA LYS A 442 -9.27 18.35 -24.97
C LYS A 442 -8.96 16.88 -25.26
N THR A 443 -7.72 16.59 -25.68
CA THR A 443 -7.26 15.19 -25.93
C THR A 443 -5.82 14.94 -25.49
N ALA A 444 -5.25 15.79 -24.63
CA ALA A 444 -3.90 15.62 -24.08
C ALA A 444 -3.84 15.01 -22.67
N ASP A 445 -4.98 14.75 -22.02
CA ASP A 445 -5.02 14.60 -20.56
C ASP A 445 -4.49 13.25 -20.01
N ALA A 446 -4.47 12.16 -20.78
CA ALA A 446 -4.11 10.83 -20.25
C ALA A 446 -2.60 10.57 -20.11
N ASN A 447 -1.78 11.08 -21.04
CA ASN A 447 -0.33 10.84 -21.01
C ASN A 447 0.44 11.82 -20.13
N GLU A 448 -0.20 12.92 -19.71
CA GLU A 448 0.44 13.91 -18.83
C GLU A 448 0.48 13.42 -17.38
N GLU A 449 -0.47 12.58 -16.93
CA GLU A 449 -0.57 12.11 -15.55
C GLU A 449 0.57 11.17 -15.10
N GLU A 450 1.12 10.35 -16.01
CA GLU A 450 2.24 9.43 -15.69
C GLU A 450 3.60 10.13 -15.64
N ASP A 451 3.70 11.35 -16.18
CA ASP A 451 4.93 12.13 -16.32
C ASP A 451 5.13 13.17 -15.21
N GLU A 452 4.13 13.36 -14.36
CA GLU A 452 4.14 14.36 -13.30
C GLU A 452 5.14 14.01 -12.20
N ILE A 453 5.97 15.00 -11.85
CA ILE A 453 6.90 14.92 -10.74
C ILE A 453 6.38 15.81 -9.62
N ALA A 454 6.13 15.21 -8.46
CA ALA A 454 5.69 15.90 -7.25
C ALA A 454 6.83 15.98 -6.23
N LEU A 455 7.03 17.17 -5.66
CA LEU A 455 7.82 17.41 -4.46
C LEU A 455 6.89 17.52 -3.25
N ILE A 456 7.18 16.73 -2.23
CA ILE A 456 6.40 16.70 -0.99
C ILE A 456 7.34 17.02 0.17
N LEU A 457 7.05 18.09 0.89
CA LEU A 457 7.83 18.53 2.06
C LEU A 457 6.90 18.54 3.28
N ILE A 458 7.28 17.84 4.33
CA ILE A 458 6.46 17.68 5.55
C ILE A 458 7.17 18.38 6.70
N SER A 459 6.43 19.16 7.48
CA SER A 459 6.88 19.86 8.67
C SER A 459 5.91 19.66 9.83
N SER A 460 6.41 19.76 11.06
CA SER A 460 5.59 19.82 12.27
C SER A 460 5.11 21.24 12.59
N ASP A 461 5.66 22.26 11.92
CA ASP A 461 5.34 23.67 12.13
C ASP A 461 4.33 24.19 11.09
N LYS A 462 3.20 24.72 11.58
CA LYS A 462 2.13 25.30 10.76
C LYS A 462 2.58 26.53 9.97
N GLU A 463 3.56 27.26 10.49
CA GLU A 463 4.00 28.55 9.92
C GLU A 463 5.19 28.38 8.96
N SER A 464 5.63 27.15 8.72
CA SER A 464 6.80 26.83 7.89
C SER A 464 6.55 26.86 6.37
N PHE A 465 5.38 27.34 5.92
CA PHE A 465 5.01 27.37 4.50
C PHE A 465 6.07 28.09 3.63
N TYR A 466 6.48 29.29 4.02
CA TYR A 466 7.44 30.09 3.25
C TYR A 466 8.85 29.48 3.27
N ASP A 467 9.27 28.90 4.40
CA ASP A 467 10.57 28.23 4.52
C ASP A 467 10.66 27.01 3.58
N LEU A 468 9.56 26.24 3.47
CA LEU A 468 9.49 25.07 2.60
C LEU A 468 9.33 25.46 1.12
N LYS A 469 8.60 26.55 0.83
CA LYS A 469 8.51 27.11 -0.52
C LYS A 469 9.88 27.56 -1.03
N GLU A 470 10.64 28.32 -0.23
CA GLU A 470 11.98 28.76 -0.60
C GLU A 470 12.93 27.56 -0.82
N MET A 471 12.82 26.54 0.03
CA MET A 471 13.52 25.26 -0.16
C MET A 471 13.14 24.59 -1.48
N ARG A 472 11.85 24.55 -1.84
CA ARG A 472 11.35 24.02 -3.12
C ARG A 472 11.94 24.78 -4.29
N ASP A 473 11.93 26.11 -4.28
CA ASP A 473 12.42 26.93 -5.39
C ASP A 473 13.93 26.73 -5.62
N LYS A 474 14.73 26.72 -4.54
CA LYS A 474 16.18 26.40 -4.60
C LYS A 474 16.42 25.00 -5.15
N LEU A 475 15.65 24.02 -4.69
CA LEU A 475 15.77 22.63 -5.12
C LEU A 475 15.39 22.47 -6.60
N ALA A 476 14.27 23.07 -7.03
CA ALA A 476 13.79 23.08 -8.40
C ALA A 476 14.87 23.65 -9.34
N ALA A 477 15.39 24.83 -9.03
CA ALA A 477 16.43 25.48 -9.83
C ALA A 477 17.69 24.62 -9.96
N GLN A 478 18.13 23.99 -8.87
CA GLN A 478 19.31 23.11 -8.90
C GLN A 478 19.08 21.80 -9.66
N LEU A 479 17.93 21.16 -9.49
CA LEU A 479 17.59 19.92 -10.21
C LEU A 479 17.39 20.17 -11.71
N THR A 480 16.80 21.31 -12.09
CA THR A 480 16.68 21.74 -13.50
C THR A 480 18.06 22.03 -14.09
N LYS A 481 18.87 22.85 -13.41
CA LYS A 481 20.22 23.21 -13.88
C LYS A 481 21.14 22.01 -14.09
N THR A 482 21.00 20.99 -13.26
CA THR A 482 21.81 19.76 -13.33
C THR A 482 21.20 18.68 -14.23
N GLY A 483 20.02 18.91 -14.82
CA GLY A 483 19.34 17.95 -15.70
C GLY A 483 18.74 16.73 -14.99
N HIS A 484 18.56 16.78 -13.66
CA HIS A 484 17.98 15.65 -12.93
C HIS A 484 16.45 15.57 -13.08
N LEU A 485 15.75 16.70 -13.27
CA LEU A 485 14.30 16.66 -13.53
C LEU A 485 13.98 15.98 -14.86
N SER A 486 14.71 16.29 -15.93
CA SER A 486 14.52 15.65 -17.24
C SER A 486 14.87 14.15 -17.20
N LEU A 487 15.87 13.78 -16.40
CA LEU A 487 16.23 12.38 -16.15
C LEU A 487 15.13 11.62 -15.41
N ILE A 488 14.54 12.22 -14.36
CA ILE A 488 13.41 11.61 -13.64
C ILE A 488 12.23 11.44 -14.59
N ARG A 489 11.90 12.47 -15.38
CA ARG A 489 10.82 12.41 -16.39
C ARG A 489 11.07 11.33 -17.43
N SER A 490 12.29 11.24 -17.96
CA SER A 490 12.68 10.19 -18.91
C SER A 490 12.55 8.79 -18.32
N ALA A 491 12.90 8.61 -17.04
CA ALA A 491 12.78 7.33 -16.36
C ALA A 491 11.32 6.98 -16.03
N ALA A 492 10.47 7.97 -15.75
CA ALA A 492 9.03 7.79 -15.58
C ALA A 492 8.39 7.30 -16.89
N ARG A 493 8.72 7.95 -18.01
CA ARG A 493 8.30 7.58 -19.38
C ARG A 493 8.75 6.20 -19.83
N GLU A 494 9.95 5.78 -19.44
CA GLU A 494 10.43 4.42 -19.74
C GLU A 494 9.51 3.35 -19.10
N GLY A 495 8.81 3.72 -18.03
CA GLY A 495 7.81 2.88 -17.40
C GLY A 495 8.42 1.65 -16.72
N ARG A 496 7.63 0.57 -16.65
CA ARG A 496 8.08 -0.69 -16.06
C ARG A 496 8.87 -1.51 -17.08
N PRO A 497 9.92 -2.23 -16.65
CA PRO A 497 10.70 -3.07 -17.56
C PRO A 497 9.87 -4.25 -18.09
N LYS A 498 10.02 -4.57 -19.37
CA LYS A 498 9.42 -5.76 -19.99
C LYS A 498 10.17 -7.04 -19.59
N ILE A 499 9.50 -8.18 -19.58
CA ILE A 499 10.17 -9.46 -19.27
C ILE A 499 11.32 -9.74 -20.23
N GLN A 500 11.12 -9.46 -21.52
CA GLN A 500 12.12 -9.73 -22.56
C GLN A 500 13.45 -8.99 -22.31
N SER A 501 13.42 -7.81 -21.69
CA SER A 501 14.65 -7.06 -21.36
C SER A 501 15.32 -7.54 -20.07
N ILE A 502 14.56 -8.18 -19.17
CA ILE A 502 15.03 -8.68 -17.87
C ILE A 502 15.60 -10.09 -18.01
N ALA A 503 14.83 -10.99 -18.61
CA ALA A 503 15.14 -12.41 -18.73
C ALA A 503 14.81 -12.88 -20.16
N PRO A 504 15.68 -12.58 -21.15
CA PRO A 504 15.47 -13.00 -22.53
C PRO A 504 15.23 -14.51 -22.63
N GLY A 505 14.19 -14.91 -23.38
CA GLY A 505 13.79 -16.30 -23.57
C GLY A 505 13.19 -16.99 -22.33
N ALA A 506 12.89 -16.26 -21.26
CA ALA A 506 12.12 -16.81 -20.14
C ALA A 506 10.65 -16.95 -20.52
N GLN A 507 10.05 -18.09 -20.18
CA GLN A 507 8.62 -18.36 -20.38
C GLN A 507 7.80 -17.81 -19.19
N ILE A 508 7.95 -16.51 -18.92
CA ILE A 508 7.19 -15.79 -17.88
C ILE A 508 6.56 -14.58 -18.56
N ALA A 509 5.28 -14.34 -18.29
CA ALA A 509 4.55 -13.20 -18.83
C ALA A 509 4.64 -11.98 -17.90
N HIS A 510 4.56 -12.19 -16.59
CA HIS A 510 4.64 -11.11 -15.61
C HIS A 510 5.21 -11.58 -14.26
N PHE A 511 5.89 -10.70 -13.53
CA PHE A 511 6.34 -10.95 -12.15
C PHE A 511 6.10 -9.77 -11.20
N LEU A 512 6.11 -10.10 -9.90
CA LEU A 512 6.10 -9.19 -8.77
C LEU A 512 7.21 -9.61 -7.80
N TYR A 513 8.15 -8.71 -7.49
CA TYR A 513 9.26 -8.97 -6.59
C TYR A 513 9.27 -7.93 -5.47
N LYS A 514 9.27 -8.38 -4.21
CA LYS A 514 9.33 -7.55 -3.00
C LYS A 514 10.66 -7.78 -2.29
N SER A 515 11.41 -6.71 -2.06
CA SER A 515 12.51 -6.71 -1.09
C SER A 515 11.95 -6.54 0.32
N ARG A 516 12.13 -7.55 1.17
CA ARG A 516 11.60 -7.52 2.55
C ARG A 516 12.39 -6.56 3.44
N ALA A 517 13.69 -6.43 3.20
CA ALA A 517 14.56 -5.53 3.96
C ALA A 517 14.20 -4.05 3.71
N ASN A 518 13.89 -3.70 2.46
CA ASN A 518 13.60 -2.33 2.07
C ASN A 518 12.10 -1.97 2.12
N VAL A 519 11.23 -2.98 2.26
CA VAL A 519 9.76 -2.85 2.19
C VAL A 519 9.33 -2.14 0.90
N GLN A 520 9.99 -2.53 -0.19
CA GLN A 520 9.79 -1.98 -1.53
C GLN A 520 9.62 -3.11 -2.54
N PHE A 521 8.92 -2.85 -3.63
CA PHE A 521 8.69 -3.84 -4.67
C PHE A 521 8.96 -3.28 -6.07
N CYS A 522 9.15 -4.20 -7.01
CA CYS A 522 9.15 -3.92 -8.44
C CYS A 522 8.35 -5.00 -9.16
N MET A 523 7.83 -4.65 -10.34
CA MET A 523 7.10 -5.57 -11.21
C MET A 523 7.40 -5.25 -12.67
N SER A 524 7.17 -6.23 -13.53
CA SER A 524 7.27 -6.03 -14.97
C SER A 524 6.11 -5.20 -15.51
N SER A 525 6.25 -4.68 -16.73
CA SER A 525 5.09 -4.20 -17.48
C SER A 525 4.17 -5.38 -17.82
N LEU A 526 2.86 -5.15 -17.79
CA LEU A 526 1.87 -6.09 -18.29
C LEU A 526 1.71 -5.83 -19.80
N GLU A 527 2.16 -6.75 -20.64
CA GLU A 527 1.96 -6.65 -22.08
C GLU A 527 0.47 -6.84 -22.41
N PRO A 528 -0.12 -6.00 -23.28
CA PRO A 528 -1.50 -6.18 -23.70
C PRO A 528 -1.63 -7.49 -24.50
N PRO A 529 -2.82 -8.13 -24.50
CA PRO A 529 -3.11 -9.27 -25.37
C PRO A 529 -2.80 -8.92 -26.82
N SER A 530 -2.34 -9.91 -27.58
CA SER A 530 -1.79 -9.75 -28.94
C SER A 530 -2.81 -9.37 -30.03
N HIS A 531 -4.05 -9.01 -29.67
CA HIS A 531 -5.05 -8.57 -30.63
C HIS A 531 -4.74 -7.15 -31.16
N PRO A 532 -4.77 -6.94 -32.49
CA PRO A 532 -4.56 -5.62 -33.07
C PRO A 532 -5.70 -4.70 -32.64
N ALA A 533 -5.39 -3.75 -31.75
CA ALA A 533 -6.30 -2.71 -31.32
C ALA A 533 -6.85 -1.95 -32.53
N SER A 534 -8.11 -2.21 -32.88
CA SER A 534 -8.90 -1.29 -33.68
C SER A 534 -9.17 -0.04 -32.84
N SER A 535 -8.32 0.97 -33.00
CA SER A 535 -8.58 2.38 -32.74
C SER A 535 -9.55 2.71 -31.59
N SER A 536 -9.08 2.69 -30.35
CA SER A 536 -9.59 3.56 -29.29
C SER A 536 -8.56 3.73 -28.17
N SER A 537 -8.66 4.83 -27.43
CA SER A 537 -7.73 5.38 -26.46
C SER A 537 -7.10 4.39 -25.47
N ALA A 538 -5.79 4.55 -25.25
CA ALA A 538 -4.89 3.66 -24.51
C ALA A 538 -5.18 3.46 -23.00
N GLU A 539 -6.25 3.99 -22.44
CA GLU A 539 -6.63 3.80 -21.02
C GLU A 539 -8.04 3.24 -20.84
N SER A 540 -8.88 3.32 -21.87
CA SER A 540 -10.29 2.92 -21.83
C SER A 540 -10.51 1.57 -22.48
N ASP A 541 -9.55 0.65 -22.37
CA ASP A 541 -9.70 -0.71 -22.88
C ASP A 541 -10.20 -1.61 -21.74
N PRO A 542 -11.49 -2.00 -21.74
CA PRO A 542 -12.05 -2.90 -20.73
C PRO A 542 -11.24 -4.19 -20.62
N GLU A 543 -10.65 -4.66 -21.73
CA GLU A 543 -9.87 -5.89 -21.78
C GLU A 543 -8.58 -5.78 -20.94
N ARG A 544 -7.89 -4.63 -21.01
CA ARG A 544 -6.69 -4.38 -20.20
C ARG A 544 -7.03 -4.29 -18.71
N MET A 545 -8.14 -3.65 -18.36
CA MET A 545 -8.58 -3.57 -16.96
C MET A 545 -8.95 -4.95 -16.41
N LEU A 546 -9.69 -5.75 -17.18
CA LEU A 546 -10.06 -7.12 -16.83
C LEU A 546 -8.82 -8.01 -16.67
N THR A 547 -7.89 -7.95 -17.63
CA THR A 547 -6.63 -8.73 -17.59
C THR A 547 -5.81 -8.38 -16.35
N ARG A 548 -5.68 -7.08 -16.05
CA ARG A 548 -5.01 -6.62 -14.83
C ARG A 548 -5.72 -7.13 -13.57
N ARG A 549 -7.05 -7.06 -13.52
CA ARG A 549 -7.82 -7.56 -12.37
C ARG A 549 -7.65 -9.06 -12.19
N ARG A 550 -7.69 -9.86 -13.26
CA ARG A 550 -7.43 -11.32 -13.23
C ARG A 550 -6.03 -11.62 -12.70
N LEU A 551 -5.01 -10.94 -13.24
CA LEU A 551 -3.63 -11.05 -12.77
C LEU A 551 -3.53 -10.77 -11.27
N MET A 552 -4.16 -9.69 -10.81
CA MET A 552 -4.14 -9.35 -9.39
C MET A 552 -4.92 -10.36 -8.56
N SER A 553 -6.09 -10.87 -8.99
CA SER A 553 -6.80 -11.95 -8.29
C SER A 553 -5.90 -13.18 -8.08
N LEU A 554 -5.17 -13.59 -9.13
CA LEU A 554 -4.21 -14.70 -9.03
C LEU A 554 -3.09 -14.41 -8.03
N TYR A 555 -2.54 -13.18 -8.02
CA TYR A 555 -1.55 -12.80 -7.01
C TYR A 555 -2.13 -12.71 -5.60
N HIS A 556 -3.39 -12.30 -5.43
CA HIS A 556 -4.06 -12.32 -4.13
C HIS A 556 -4.21 -13.75 -3.61
N GLU A 557 -4.57 -14.70 -4.47
CA GLU A 557 -4.70 -16.12 -4.11
C GLU A 557 -3.35 -16.74 -3.73
N LEU A 558 -2.31 -16.49 -4.53
CA LEU A 558 -0.95 -16.94 -4.23
C LEU A 558 -0.44 -16.35 -2.91
N HIS A 559 -0.62 -15.05 -2.71
CA HIS A 559 -0.22 -14.37 -1.48
C HIS A 559 -0.98 -14.95 -0.26
N ALA A 560 -2.30 -15.12 -0.36
CA ALA A 560 -3.12 -15.68 0.72
C ALA A 560 -2.67 -17.10 1.08
N SER A 561 -2.38 -17.93 0.08
CA SER A 561 -1.92 -19.31 0.28
C SER A 561 -0.55 -19.35 0.95
N MET A 562 0.37 -18.48 0.52
CA MET A 562 1.74 -18.43 1.04
C MET A 562 1.82 -17.87 2.46
N HIS A 563 0.95 -16.93 2.84
CA HIS A 563 0.92 -16.27 4.14
C HIS A 563 -0.16 -16.81 5.09
N ALA A 564 -0.80 -17.93 4.75
CA ALA A 564 -1.77 -18.55 5.65
C ALA A 564 -1.10 -18.94 6.98
N LYS A 565 -1.72 -18.58 8.12
CA LYS A 565 -1.11 -18.69 9.47
C LYS A 565 -0.56 -20.07 9.82
N HIS A 566 -1.14 -21.13 9.27
CA HIS A 566 -0.76 -22.53 9.53
C HIS A 566 0.02 -23.16 8.36
N ALA A 567 0.38 -22.38 7.34
CA ALA A 567 1.12 -22.83 6.18
C ALA A 567 2.58 -22.34 6.27
N HIS A 568 3.53 -23.26 6.17
CA HIS A 568 4.96 -22.93 6.08
C HIS A 568 5.47 -23.12 4.64
N LEU A 569 4.69 -22.64 3.67
CA LEU A 569 5.03 -22.76 2.26
C LEU A 569 6.17 -21.79 1.92
N LYS A 570 7.24 -22.32 1.33
CA LYS A 570 8.34 -21.51 0.77
C LYS A 570 8.22 -21.32 -0.73
N VAL A 571 7.66 -22.33 -1.41
CA VAL A 571 7.44 -22.32 -2.85
C VAL A 571 6.08 -22.94 -3.12
N LEU A 572 5.26 -22.24 -3.89
CA LEU A 572 3.96 -22.72 -4.37
C LEU A 572 3.95 -22.62 -5.89
N HIS A 573 3.52 -23.67 -6.56
CA HIS A 573 3.30 -23.68 -8.00
C HIS A 573 1.86 -24.11 -8.24
N ALA A 574 1.07 -23.22 -8.82
CA ALA A 574 -0.32 -23.47 -9.15
C ALA A 574 -0.50 -23.46 -10.67
N VAL A 575 -1.40 -24.29 -11.16
CA VAL A 575 -1.73 -24.39 -12.59
C VAL A 575 -3.24 -24.35 -12.69
N SER A 576 -3.75 -23.40 -13.45
CA SER A 576 -5.15 -23.34 -13.87
C SER A 576 -5.24 -23.57 -15.38
N GLU A 577 -6.47 -23.60 -15.90
CA GLU A 577 -6.72 -23.67 -17.34
C GLU A 577 -6.14 -22.46 -18.09
N ASP A 578 -6.10 -21.29 -17.43
CA ASP A 578 -5.75 -20.01 -18.05
C ASP A 578 -4.31 -19.57 -17.82
N ALA A 579 -3.64 -20.10 -16.79
CA ALA A 579 -2.31 -19.66 -16.40
C ALA A 579 -1.55 -20.70 -15.57
N ALA A 580 -0.22 -20.65 -15.66
CA ALA A 580 0.66 -21.28 -14.69
C ALA A 580 1.30 -20.21 -13.81
N SER A 581 1.36 -20.44 -12.50
CA SER A 581 1.81 -19.43 -11.54
C SER A 581 2.75 -20.01 -10.49
N LEU A 582 3.68 -19.18 -10.01
CA LEU A 582 4.69 -19.56 -9.05
C LEU A 582 4.83 -18.46 -7.99
N ALA A 583 4.81 -18.84 -6.72
CA ALA A 583 5.18 -18.00 -5.60
C ALA A 583 6.40 -18.57 -4.89
N TRP A 584 7.32 -17.70 -4.47
CA TRP A 584 8.53 -18.05 -3.76
C TRP A 584 8.83 -17.01 -2.68
N ILE A 585 8.76 -17.44 -1.41
CA ILE A 585 9.06 -16.60 -0.25
C ILE A 585 10.37 -17.06 0.41
N THR A 586 11.21 -16.08 0.73
CA THR A 586 12.43 -16.24 1.53
C THR A 586 12.46 -15.16 2.62
N PRO A 587 13.39 -15.24 3.60
CA PRO A 587 13.58 -14.16 4.56
C PRO A 587 13.97 -12.81 3.93
N ILE A 588 14.56 -12.83 2.72
CA ILE A 588 15.12 -11.66 2.05
C ILE A 588 14.13 -11.04 1.06
N PHE A 589 13.37 -11.87 0.35
CA PHE A 589 12.46 -11.44 -0.70
C PHE A 589 11.18 -12.28 -0.78
N GLU A 590 10.15 -11.71 -1.37
CA GLU A 590 8.98 -12.43 -1.88
C GLU A 590 8.91 -12.26 -3.39
N PHE A 591 8.60 -13.33 -4.11
CA PHE A 591 8.54 -13.35 -5.55
C PHE A 591 7.28 -14.08 -6.01
N TYR A 592 6.57 -13.50 -6.96
CA TYR A 592 5.39 -14.07 -7.59
C TYR A 592 5.53 -13.92 -9.10
N CYS A 593 5.22 -14.94 -9.89
CA CYS A 593 5.17 -14.82 -11.34
C CYS A 593 4.04 -15.63 -11.95
N VAL A 594 3.67 -15.22 -13.16
CA VAL A 594 2.67 -15.87 -14.00
C VAL A 594 3.26 -16.14 -15.38
N ALA A 595 2.86 -17.25 -15.96
CA ALA A 595 3.19 -17.68 -17.30
C ALA A 595 1.93 -18.20 -17.99
N GLY A 596 2.02 -18.36 -19.31
CA GLY A 596 0.95 -18.94 -20.11
C GLY A 596 0.50 -20.32 -19.61
N PRO A 597 -0.71 -20.74 -20.00
CA PRO A 597 -1.18 -22.08 -19.70
C PRO A 597 -0.20 -23.10 -20.30
N ASN A 598 -0.01 -24.22 -19.60
CA ASN A 598 0.91 -25.31 -20.00
C ASN A 598 2.42 -25.07 -19.90
N VAL A 599 2.91 -23.92 -19.43
CA VAL A 599 4.35 -23.74 -19.20
C VAL A 599 4.86 -24.74 -18.14
N PRO A 600 5.93 -25.52 -18.40
CA PRO A 600 6.42 -26.50 -17.44
C PRO A 600 7.07 -25.82 -16.24
N ARG A 601 6.85 -26.38 -15.04
CA ARG A 601 7.41 -25.90 -13.76
C ARG A 601 8.92 -25.62 -13.82
N ALA A 602 9.68 -26.45 -14.53
CA ALA A 602 11.13 -26.27 -14.70
C ALA A 602 11.48 -25.00 -15.49
N ALA A 603 10.74 -24.68 -16.56
CA ALA A 603 10.95 -23.46 -17.34
C ALA A 603 10.56 -22.22 -16.51
N MET A 604 9.45 -22.29 -15.76
CA MET A 604 9.07 -21.22 -14.84
C MET A 604 10.13 -20.99 -13.76
N ALA A 605 10.66 -22.06 -13.16
CA ALA A 605 11.73 -21.97 -12.16
C ALA A 605 13.01 -21.35 -12.74
N GLN A 606 13.40 -21.70 -13.97
CA GLN A 606 14.52 -21.08 -14.66
C GLN A 606 14.27 -19.59 -14.93
N GLY A 607 13.08 -19.22 -15.40
CA GLY A 607 12.70 -17.82 -15.59
C GLY A 607 12.73 -17.04 -14.27
N ALA A 608 12.18 -17.60 -13.20
CA ALA A 608 12.15 -17.00 -11.87
C ALA A 608 13.57 -16.73 -11.35
N ASN A 609 14.47 -17.72 -11.49
CA ASN A 609 15.88 -17.56 -11.10
C ASN A 609 16.56 -16.43 -11.89
N ARG A 610 16.31 -16.30 -13.19
CA ARG A 610 16.87 -15.20 -14.00
C ARG A 610 16.37 -13.84 -13.52
N VAL A 611 15.07 -13.70 -13.23
CA VAL A 611 14.50 -12.45 -12.71
C VAL A 611 15.08 -12.12 -11.34
N ILE A 612 15.22 -13.11 -10.45
CA ILE A 612 15.81 -12.90 -9.11
C ILE A 612 17.28 -12.49 -9.21
N GLN A 613 18.06 -13.12 -10.10
CA GLN A 613 19.45 -12.73 -10.35
C GLN A 613 19.56 -11.32 -10.92
N TRP A 614 18.65 -10.94 -11.81
CA TRP A 614 18.54 -9.56 -12.31
C TRP A 614 18.21 -8.59 -11.17
N ALA A 615 17.20 -8.89 -10.35
CA ALA A 615 16.79 -8.02 -9.24
C ALA A 615 17.91 -7.83 -8.21
N LYS A 616 18.70 -8.87 -7.93
CA LYS A 616 19.90 -8.80 -7.08
C LYS A 616 21.00 -7.94 -7.70
N ARG A 617 21.26 -8.09 -9.01
CA ARG A 617 22.27 -7.30 -9.73
C ARG A 617 21.91 -5.81 -9.78
N GLU A 618 20.62 -5.53 -9.92
CA GLU A 618 20.06 -4.20 -10.10
C GLU A 618 19.45 -3.64 -8.81
N GLU A 619 19.79 -4.21 -7.65
CA GLU A 619 19.16 -3.88 -6.37
C GLU A 619 19.21 -2.37 -6.06
N GLU A 620 20.39 -1.76 -6.20
CA GLU A 620 20.60 -0.32 -5.99
C GLU A 620 19.91 0.56 -7.04
N ARG A 621 19.48 -0.05 -8.16
CA ARG A 621 18.70 0.62 -9.21
C ARG A 621 17.22 0.54 -8.97
N LEU A 622 16.74 -0.58 -8.42
CA LEU A 622 15.33 -0.86 -8.17
C LEU A 622 14.87 -0.23 -6.86
N PHE A 623 15.72 -0.22 -5.82
CA PHE A 623 15.32 0.16 -4.47
C PHE A 623 16.09 1.36 -3.95
N ILE A 624 15.44 2.13 -3.08
CA ILE A 624 16.06 3.17 -2.29
C ILE A 624 16.66 2.52 -1.04
N ILE A 625 17.99 2.46 -0.99
CA ILE A 625 18.76 1.92 0.12
C ILE A 625 19.30 3.10 0.94
N GLY A 626 18.93 3.17 2.22
CA GLY A 626 19.39 4.21 3.16
C GLY A 626 18.72 5.58 3.00
N GLY A 627 18.35 5.99 1.78
CA GLY A 627 17.79 7.33 1.51
C GLY A 627 18.80 8.46 1.78
N GLY A 628 18.36 9.72 1.66
CA GLY A 628 19.13 10.86 2.16
C GLY A 628 18.83 11.05 3.65
N VAL A 629 19.87 11.21 4.46
CA VAL A 629 19.70 11.24 5.91
C VAL A 629 20.45 12.41 6.54
N PHE A 630 19.77 13.15 7.41
CA PHE A 630 20.34 14.27 8.17
C PHE A 630 20.23 14.07 9.69
#